data_AF-A0A7S2M7B8-F1
#
_entry.id   AF-A0A7S2M7B8-F1
#
_cell.length_a   1.000
_cell.length_b   1.000
_cell.length_c   1.000
_cell.angle_alpha   90.00
_cell.angle_beta   90.00
_cell.angle_gamma   90.00
#
_symmetry.space_group_name_H-M   'P 1'
#
loop_
_entity.id
_entity.type
_entity.pdbx_description
1 polymer ?
#
loop_
_entity_poly.entity_id
_entity_poly.type
_entity_poly.pdbx_seq_one_letter_code
_entity_poly.pdbx_strand_id
1 'polypeptide(L)'
;HSFISTSILPREKQSSGIYIHGSVGVGKSMLMDLFHSICTNGLSTEEQHKETNHDNNNTNNNNNIYKKYHPINLQCKRYHFHEFMIQIHQRIHAYKSLHPKSDPIPSISAQIAQEARILCFDEMQITDIADAMIIKRILTLLLDLGVVVVTT
;
A
#
# COMPACT_ATOMS: atom_id res chain seq x y z
N HIS A 1 -8.40 39.45 -12.04
CA HIS A 1 -8.69 38.01 -11.98
C HIS A 1 -7.43 37.25 -12.36
N SER A 2 -6.58 36.98 -11.37
CA SER A 2 -5.25 36.40 -11.54
C SER A 2 -5.33 34.90 -11.77
N PHE A 3 -4.88 34.47 -12.95
CA PHE A 3 -4.58 33.09 -13.28
C PHE A 3 -3.46 32.57 -12.37
N ILE A 4 -3.77 31.63 -11.48
CA ILE A 4 -2.73 30.83 -10.83
C ILE A 4 -2.43 29.68 -11.80
N SER A 5 -1.37 29.89 -12.58
CA SER A 5 -0.67 28.84 -13.29
C SER A 5 0.00 27.97 -12.22
N THR A 6 -0.62 26.84 -11.87
CA THR A 6 0.01 25.82 -11.04
C THR A 6 1.08 25.15 -11.92
N SER A 7 2.26 25.75 -11.93
CA SER A 7 3.47 25.19 -12.53
C SER A 7 3.61 23.74 -12.09
N ILE A 8 3.52 22.83 -13.06
CA ILE A 8 3.82 21.41 -12.91
C ILE A 8 5.28 21.32 -12.48
N LEU A 9 5.50 21.18 -11.18
CA LEU A 9 6.81 20.83 -10.67
C LEU A 9 7.15 19.44 -11.22
N PRO A 10 8.39 19.20 -11.69
CA PRO A 10 8.83 17.87 -12.09
C PRO A 10 8.63 16.96 -10.88
N ARG A 11 7.74 15.98 -11.00
CA ARG A 11 7.47 15.03 -9.92
C ARG A 11 8.77 14.26 -9.72
N GLU A 12 9.50 14.54 -8.62
CA GLU A 12 10.68 13.76 -8.25
C GLU A 12 10.31 12.28 -8.33
N LYS A 13 11.22 11.48 -8.87
CA LYS A 13 11.05 10.05 -9.12
C LYS A 13 10.77 9.34 -7.79
N GLN A 14 9.51 9.33 -7.37
CA GLN A 14 9.02 8.60 -6.21
C GLN A 14 9.28 7.13 -6.48
N SER A 15 9.88 6.45 -5.51
CA SER A 15 10.20 5.02 -5.58
C SER A 15 8.94 4.23 -5.93
N SER A 16 8.91 3.66 -7.13
CA SER A 16 7.74 3.03 -7.75
C SER A 16 7.46 1.61 -7.23
N GLY A 17 7.84 1.29 -6.00
CA GLY A 17 7.61 -0.01 -5.37
C GLY A 17 8.83 -0.59 -4.66
N ILE A 18 8.57 -1.53 -3.74
CA ILE A 18 9.58 -2.30 -2.99
C ILE A 18 9.20 -3.78 -3.12
N TYR A 19 10.17 -4.61 -3.50
CA TYR A 19 10.03 -6.07 -3.56
C TYR A 19 10.81 -6.71 -2.41
N ILE A 20 10.15 -7.51 -1.58
CA ILE A 20 10.77 -8.16 -0.41
C ILE A 20 10.95 -9.66 -0.73
N HIS A 21 12.20 -10.12 -0.89
CA HIS A 21 12.50 -11.52 -1.20
C HIS A 21 13.40 -12.19 -0.16
N GLY A 22 13.25 -13.50 0.04
CA GLY A 22 14.03 -14.30 0.99
C GLY A 22 13.42 -15.68 1.25
N SER A 23 14.17 -16.61 1.86
CA SER A 23 13.73 -17.98 2.15
C SER A 23 12.43 -18.07 2.98
N VAL A 24 11.79 -19.24 3.01
CA VAL A 24 10.60 -19.48 3.86
C VAL A 24 10.97 -19.34 5.34
N GLY A 25 10.09 -18.75 6.16
CA GLY A 25 10.30 -18.60 7.61
C GLY A 25 11.12 -17.38 8.05
N VAL A 26 11.61 -16.54 7.14
CA VAL A 26 12.48 -15.38 7.48
C VAL A 26 11.72 -14.10 7.89
N GLY A 27 10.41 -14.20 8.15
CA GLY A 27 9.63 -13.07 8.68
C GLY A 27 9.16 -12.02 7.66
N LYS A 28 9.14 -12.33 6.35
CA LYS A 28 8.64 -11.40 5.31
C LYS A 28 7.20 -10.96 5.56
N SER A 29 6.33 -11.89 5.93
CA SER A 29 4.94 -11.59 6.30
C SER A 29 4.87 -10.67 7.53
N MET A 30 5.73 -10.88 8.54
CA MET A 30 5.82 -10.01 9.71
C MET A 30 6.23 -8.57 9.34
N LEU A 31 7.19 -8.42 8.42
CA LEU A 31 7.60 -7.10 7.95
C LEU A 31 6.48 -6.40 7.17
N MET A 32 5.73 -7.15 6.36
CA MET A 32 4.56 -6.66 5.63
C MET A 32 3.42 -6.26 6.58
N ASP A 33 3.16 -7.05 7.63
CA ASP A 33 2.19 -6.75 8.68
C ASP A 33 2.58 -5.47 9.44
N LEU A 34 3.86 -5.32 9.80
CA LEU A 34 4.38 -4.13 10.45
C LEU A 34 4.22 -2.90 9.55
N PHE A 35 4.60 -3.01 8.27
CA PHE A 35 4.44 -1.93 7.30
C PHE A 35 2.98 -1.52 7.14
N HIS A 36 2.07 -2.49 6.99
CA HIS A 36 0.63 -2.22 6.91
C HIS A 36 0.11 -1.56 8.19
N SER A 37 0.50 -2.04 9.37
CA SER A 37 0.09 -1.46 10.66
C SER A 37 0.55 -0.01 10.80
N ILE A 38 1.80 0.28 10.44
CA ILE A 38 2.35 1.65 10.45
C ILE A 38 1.58 2.56 9.48
N CYS A 39 1.25 2.08 8.28
CA CYS A 39 0.55 2.88 7.27
C CYS A 39 -0.92 3.14 7.64
N THR A 40 -1.58 2.20 8.31
CA THR A 40 -3.02 2.29 8.58
C THR A 40 -3.31 2.92 9.94
N ASN A 41 -2.53 2.58 10.97
CA ASN A 41 -2.80 2.96 12.36
C ASN A 41 -1.76 3.94 12.92
N GLY A 42 -0.63 4.12 12.25
CA GLY A 42 0.58 4.68 12.87
C GLY A 42 1.15 3.77 13.96
N LEU A 43 2.34 4.09 14.46
CA LEU A 43 2.87 3.49 15.67
C LEU A 43 2.16 4.12 16.88
N SER A 44 0.96 3.66 17.21
CA SER A 44 0.37 3.88 18.53
C SER A 44 1.00 2.87 19.50
N THR A 45 2.05 3.32 20.19
CA THR A 45 2.45 2.71 21.46
C THR A 45 1.36 3.01 22.48
N GLU A 46 0.35 2.15 22.56
CA GLU A 46 -0.45 2.05 23.77
C GLU A 46 0.42 1.35 24.82
N GLU A 47 1.03 2.15 25.70
CA GLU A 47 1.58 1.68 26.96
C GLU A 47 0.44 1.13 27.82
N GLN A 48 0.33 -0.20 27.91
CA GLN A 48 -0.33 -0.85 29.04
C GLN A 48 0.73 -1.37 30.01
N HIS A 49 1.50 -0.45 30.60
CA HIS A 49 2.12 -0.70 31.90
C HIS A 49 1.18 -0.17 32.99
N LYS A 50 0.32 -1.05 33.52
CA LYS A 50 -0.11 -0.91 34.91
C LYS A 50 1.06 -1.37 35.78
N GLU A 51 1.98 -0.47 36.06
CA GLU A 51 2.98 -0.68 37.12
C GLU A 51 2.50 0.01 38.40
N THR A 52 2.23 -0.85 39.38
CA THR A 52 2.11 -0.54 40.80
C THR A 52 3.40 0.14 41.29
N ASN A 53 3.24 1.18 42.11
CA ASN A 53 4.30 1.97 42.76
C ASN A 53 5.53 1.17 43.25
N HIS A 54 6.75 1.64 42.96
CA HIS A 54 7.83 1.74 43.95
C HIS A 54 8.96 2.71 43.53
N ASP A 55 9.66 3.23 44.53
CA ASP A 55 10.56 4.38 44.52
C ASP A 55 11.95 4.17 43.86
N ASN A 56 12.60 5.31 43.59
CA ASN A 56 14.06 5.58 43.53
C ASN A 56 14.80 5.62 42.18
N ASN A 57 15.07 6.86 41.77
CA ASN A 57 16.34 7.46 41.35
C ASN A 57 17.36 6.68 40.50
N ASN A 58 17.56 7.25 39.31
CA ASN A 58 18.84 7.49 38.62
C ASN A 58 19.50 6.27 37.96
N THR A 59 19.35 6.15 36.63
CA THR A 59 20.41 5.77 35.67
C THR A 59 19.90 5.95 34.23
N ASN A 60 20.61 6.80 33.47
CA ASN A 60 20.77 6.83 32.01
C ASN A 60 19.53 7.01 31.10
N ASN A 61 19.30 8.27 30.73
CA ASN A 61 18.56 8.72 29.55
C ASN A 61 19.14 8.13 28.25
N ASN A 62 18.65 6.96 27.81
CA ASN A 62 18.91 6.43 26.46
C ASN A 62 17.68 5.82 25.76
N ASN A 63 16.45 6.15 26.21
CA ASN A 63 15.23 5.50 25.69
C ASN A 63 14.33 6.41 24.85
N ASN A 64 14.89 7.24 23.95
CA ASN A 64 14.07 8.08 23.06
C ASN A 64 14.61 8.13 21.61
N ILE A 65 15.20 7.05 21.11
CA ILE A 65 15.63 6.97 19.69
C ILE A 65 14.48 6.53 18.77
N TYR A 66 13.45 5.86 19.29
CA TYR A 66 12.22 5.56 18.55
C TYR A 66 11.33 6.82 18.52
N LYS A 67 11.83 7.87 17.88
CA LYS A 67 11.06 9.06 17.54
C LYS A 67 9.74 8.62 16.89
N LYS A 68 8.68 8.67 17.70
CA LYS A 68 7.30 9.06 17.39
C LYS A 68 7.07 9.26 15.89
N TYR A 69 6.89 8.17 15.16
CA TYR A 69 6.40 8.24 13.79
C TYR A 69 5.00 8.83 13.88
N HIS A 70 4.79 10.00 13.28
CA HIS A 70 3.43 10.49 13.13
C HIS A 70 2.65 9.46 12.30
N PRO A 71 1.43 9.08 12.72
CA PRO A 71 0.55 8.25 11.90
C PRO A 71 0.43 8.91 10.54
N ILE A 72 1.07 8.32 9.52
CA ILE A 72 0.87 8.72 8.15
C ILE A 72 -0.44 8.03 7.80
N ASN A 73 -1.57 8.72 7.95
CA ASN A 73 -2.89 8.17 7.65
C ASN A 73 -3.00 7.91 6.14
N LEU A 74 -2.42 6.79 5.71
CA LEU A 74 -2.36 6.35 4.33
C LEU A 74 -3.41 5.26 4.16
N GLN A 75 -4.20 5.39 3.10
CA GLN A 75 -5.12 4.34 2.70
C GLN A 75 -4.32 3.15 2.19
N CYS A 76 -4.06 2.19 3.07
CA CYS A 76 -3.35 0.95 2.76
C CYS A 76 -4.36 -0.19 2.65
N LYS A 77 -4.27 -0.98 1.58
CA LYS A 77 -5.09 -2.18 1.41
C LYS A 77 -4.20 -3.38 1.16
N ARG A 78 -4.47 -4.47 1.87
CA ARG A 78 -3.83 -5.77 1.64
C ARG A 78 -4.80 -6.75 1.01
N TYR A 79 -4.33 -7.48 0.02
CA TYR A 79 -5.06 -8.54 -0.66
C TYR A 79 -4.21 -9.79 -0.78
N HIS A 80 -4.84 -10.96 -0.68
CA HIS A 80 -4.30 -12.15 -1.32
C HIS A 80 -4.43 -11.97 -2.85
N PHE A 81 -3.36 -12.19 -3.60
CA PHE A 81 -3.33 -11.80 -5.02
C PHE A 81 -4.44 -12.45 -5.87
N HIS A 82 -4.76 -13.72 -5.61
CA HIS A 82 -5.86 -14.41 -6.29
C HIS A 82 -7.22 -13.73 -6.07
N GLU A 83 -7.51 -13.29 -4.84
CA GLU A 83 -8.77 -12.60 -4.52
C GLU A 83 -8.85 -11.23 -5.20
N PHE A 84 -7.72 -10.53 -5.27
CA PHE A 84 -7.63 -9.29 -6.02
C PHE A 84 -7.94 -9.50 -7.50
N MET A 85 -7.38 -10.54 -8.12
CA MET A 85 -7.66 -10.88 -9.52
C MET A 85 -9.15 -11.17 -9.78
N ILE A 86 -9.80 -11.91 -8.88
CA ILE A 86 -11.25 -12.14 -8.96
C ILE A 86 -12.01 -10.80 -8.96
N GLN A 87 -11.65 -9.88 -8.07
CA GLN A 87 -12.30 -8.56 -8.02
C GLN A 87 -12.06 -7.74 -9.29
N ILE A 88 -10.85 -7.78 -9.86
CA ILE A 88 -10.54 -7.12 -11.13
C ILE A 88 -11.42 -7.66 -12.26
N HIS A 89 -11.53 -8.98 -12.39
CA HIS A 89 -12.36 -9.60 -13.43
C HIS A 89 -13.84 -9.24 -13.28
N GLN A 90 -14.36 -9.21 -12.05
CA GLN A 90 -15.73 -8.77 -11.75
C GLN A 90 -15.95 -7.31 -12.16
N ARG A 91 -15.02 -6.40 -11.82
CA ARG A 91 -15.09 -4.99 -12.21
C ARG A 91 -15.02 -4.81 -13.74
N ILE A 92 -14.15 -5.56 -14.42
CA ILE A 92 -14.04 -5.57 -15.89
C ILE A 92 -15.35 -6.00 -16.52
N HIS A 93 -15.93 -7.10 -16.04
CA HIS A 93 -17.20 -7.62 -16.55
C HIS A 93 -18.31 -6.58 -16.39
N ALA A 94 -18.49 -6.03 -15.17
CA ALA A 94 -19.49 -5.01 -14.88
C ALA A 94 -19.32 -3.75 -15.74
N TYR A 95 -18.07 -3.29 -15.92
CA TYR A 95 -17.79 -2.12 -16.76
C TYR A 95 -18.17 -2.38 -18.23
N LYS A 96 -17.80 -3.55 -18.77
CA LYS A 96 -18.10 -3.93 -20.15
C LYS A 96 -19.59 -4.16 -20.41
N SER A 97 -20.36 -4.59 -19.41
CA SER A 97 -21.83 -4.68 -19.53
C SER A 97 -22.46 -3.32 -19.81
N LEU A 98 -21.90 -2.24 -19.28
CA LEU A 98 -22.37 -0.87 -19.49
C LEU A 98 -21.69 -0.20 -20.69
N HIS A 99 -20.44 -0.56 -20.99
CA HIS A 99 -19.61 0.05 -22.03
C HIS A 99 -18.92 -1.01 -22.90
N PRO A 100 -19.64 -1.69 -23.82
CA PRO A 100 -19.14 -2.89 -24.49
C PRO A 100 -17.87 -2.70 -25.33
N LYS A 101 -17.63 -1.48 -25.84
CA LYS A 101 -16.50 -1.16 -26.73
C LYS A 101 -15.38 -0.38 -26.03
N SER A 102 -15.55 -0.01 -24.77
CA SER A 102 -14.59 0.83 -24.04
C SER A 102 -13.58 -0.02 -23.28
N ASP A 103 -12.35 0.49 -23.16
CA ASP A 103 -11.31 -0.14 -22.37
C ASP A 103 -11.56 0.07 -20.87
N PRO A 104 -11.78 -0.99 -20.06
CA PRO A 104 -12.12 -0.85 -18.65
C PRO A 104 -10.91 -0.51 -17.77
N ILE A 105 -9.69 -0.81 -18.22
CA ILE A 105 -8.50 -0.79 -17.38
C ILE A 105 -8.19 0.61 -16.80
N PRO A 106 -8.27 1.72 -17.56
CA PRO A 106 -8.07 3.06 -17.01
C PRO A 106 -9.08 3.41 -15.91
N SER A 107 -10.37 3.11 -16.14
CA SER A 107 -11.42 3.42 -15.17
C SER A 107 -11.26 2.64 -13.87
N ILE A 108 -10.94 1.34 -13.97
CA ILE A 108 -10.76 0.48 -12.80
C ILE A 108 -9.50 0.89 -12.03
N SER A 109 -8.41 1.21 -12.72
CA SER A 109 -7.17 1.66 -12.07
C SER A 109 -7.38 2.98 -11.32
N ALA A 110 -8.11 3.92 -11.91
CA ALA A 110 -8.47 5.18 -11.26
C ALA A 110 -9.36 4.99 -10.02
N GLN A 111 -10.26 4.00 -10.03
CA GLN A 111 -11.07 3.64 -8.86
C GLN A 111 -10.20 3.05 -7.74
N ILE A 112 -9.33 2.10 -8.06
CA ILE A 112 -8.42 1.49 -7.07
C ILE A 112 -7.48 2.54 -6.47
N ALA A 113 -6.95 3.47 -7.27
CA ALA A 113 -6.10 4.55 -6.77
C ALA A 113 -6.82 5.56 -5.85
N GLN A 114 -8.15 5.67 -5.95
CA GLN A 114 -8.97 6.44 -5.01
C GLN A 114 -9.24 5.68 -3.71
N GLU A 115 -9.16 4.35 -3.75
CA GLU A 115 -9.40 3.48 -2.60
C GLU A 115 -8.13 3.21 -1.77
N ALA A 116 -6.95 3.30 -2.38
CA ALA A 116 -5.68 2.99 -1.73
C ALA A 116 -4.51 3.80 -2.33
N ARG A 117 -3.67 4.33 -1.45
CA ARG A 117 -2.33 4.88 -1.77
C ARG A 117 -1.22 3.84 -1.66
N ILE A 118 -1.44 2.79 -0.87
CA ILE A 118 -0.55 1.65 -0.73
C ILE A 118 -1.35 0.38 -0.99
N LEU A 119 -0.88 -0.44 -1.93
CA LEU A 119 -1.48 -1.71 -2.28
C LEU A 119 -0.50 -2.85 -1.99
N CYS A 120 -0.92 -3.73 -1.09
CA CYS A 120 -0.13 -4.80 -0.53
C CYS A 120 -0.65 -6.14 -1.06
N PHE A 121 0.18 -6.90 -1.78
CA PHE A 121 -0.17 -8.23 -2.27
C PHE A 121 0.58 -9.31 -1.49
N ASP A 122 -0.19 -10.25 -0.95
CA ASP A 122 0.35 -11.50 -0.44
C ASP A 122 0.24 -12.60 -1.51
N GLU A 123 1.18 -13.54 -1.46
CA GLU A 123 1.25 -14.71 -2.34
C GLU A 123 1.07 -14.36 -3.83
N MET A 124 1.80 -13.36 -4.35
CA MET A 124 1.66 -12.95 -5.73
C MET A 124 2.21 -14.01 -6.68
N GLN A 125 1.29 -14.72 -7.33
CA GLN A 125 1.59 -15.71 -8.36
C GLN A 125 0.71 -15.47 -9.57
N ILE A 126 1.34 -15.30 -10.73
CA ILE A 126 0.66 -15.18 -12.02
C ILE A 126 0.95 -16.44 -12.80
N THR A 127 -0.09 -17.23 -13.07
CA THR A 127 0.02 -18.50 -13.77
C THR A 127 -0.47 -18.43 -15.23
N ASP A 128 -1.31 -17.46 -15.56
CA ASP A 128 -1.92 -17.29 -16.89
C ASP A 128 -1.46 -16.01 -17.60
N ILE A 129 -1.29 -16.10 -18.92
CA ILE A 129 -0.81 -14.99 -19.75
C ILE A 129 -1.83 -13.84 -19.86
N ALA A 130 -3.13 -14.12 -19.86
CA ALA A 130 -4.16 -13.10 -19.93
C ALA A 130 -4.22 -12.30 -18.62
N ASP A 131 -4.13 -12.98 -17.48
CA ASP A 131 -4.00 -12.33 -16.17
C ASP A 131 -2.73 -11.47 -16.08
N ALA A 132 -1.61 -11.97 -16.60
CA ALA A 132 -0.37 -11.21 -16.69
C ALA A 132 -0.54 -9.92 -17.51
N MET A 133 -1.24 -10.00 -18.65
CA MET A 133 -1.51 -8.83 -19.49
C MET A 133 -2.39 -7.80 -18.79
N ILE A 134 -3.41 -8.23 -18.04
CA ILE A 134 -4.29 -7.33 -17.28
C ILE A 134 -3.51 -6.66 -16.15
N ILE A 135 -2.80 -7.43 -15.34
CA ILE A 135 -2.08 -6.92 -14.18
C ILE A 135 -0.95 -5.98 -14.57
N LYS A 136 -0.20 -6.30 -15.62
CA LYS A 136 0.82 -5.38 -16.14
C LYS A 136 0.22 -3.99 -16.40
N ARG A 137 -0.94 -3.92 -17.04
CA ARG A 137 -1.60 -2.65 -17.37
C ARG A 137 -2.11 -1.93 -16.13
N ILE A 138 -2.75 -2.65 -15.21
CA ILE A 138 -3.26 -2.06 -13.96
C ILE A 138 -2.12 -1.52 -13.11
N LEU A 139 -1.09 -2.34 -12.84
CA LEU A 139 0.03 -1.91 -12.00
C LEU A 139 0.76 -0.71 -12.59
N THR A 140 0.95 -0.66 -13.92
CA THR A 140 1.56 0.50 -14.59
C THR A 140 0.76 1.78 -14.29
N LEU A 141 -0.56 1.74 -14.47
CA LEU A 141 -1.42 2.89 -14.22
C LEU A 141 -1.49 3.27 -12.74
N LEU A 142 -1.50 2.28 -11.83
CA LEU A 142 -1.47 2.54 -10.40
C LEU A 142 -0.18 3.28 -9.99
N LEU A 143 0.96 2.85 -10.51
CA LEU A 143 2.25 3.53 -10.29
C LEU A 143 2.24 4.96 -10.85
N ASP A 144 1.70 5.16 -12.07
CA ASP A 144 1.56 6.50 -12.67
C ASP A 144 0.63 7.42 -11.85
N LEU A 145 -0.37 6.84 -11.17
CA LEU A 145 -1.29 7.53 -10.26
C LEU A 145 -0.68 7.76 -8.86
N GLY A 146 0.56 7.32 -8.63
CA GLY A 146 1.27 7.47 -7.36
C GLY A 146 0.84 6.48 -6.27
N VAL A 147 0.24 5.35 -6.65
CA VAL A 147 0.01 4.23 -5.74
C VAL A 147 1.31 3.46 -5.57
N VAL A 148 1.70 3.18 -4.34
CA VAL A 148 2.86 2.32 -4.04
C VAL A 148 2.38 0.88 -3.95
N VAL A 149 3.04 -0.03 -4.66
CA VAL A 149 2.74 -1.46 -4.62
C VAL A 149 3.83 -2.19 -3.86
N VAL A 150 3.42 -3.05 -2.92
CA VAL A 150 4.30 -3.93 -2.14
C VAL A 150 3.83 -5.36 -2.32
N THR A 151 4.75 -6.29 -2.58
CA THR A 151 4.41 -7.70 -2.81
C THR A 151 5.45 -8.62 -2.20
N THR A 152 5.01 -9.82 -1.77
CA THR A 152 5.86 -10.90 -1.24
C THR A 152 5.82 -12.16 -2.12
#